data_AF-A0A6G4VMK5-F1
#
_entry.id   AF-A0A6G4VMK5-F1
#
_cell.length_a   1.000
_cell.length_b   1.000
_cell.length_c   1.000
_cell.angle_alpha   90.00
_cell.angle_beta   90.00
_cell.angle_gamma   90.00
#
_symmetry.space_group_name_H-M   'P 1'
#
loop_
_entity.id
_entity.type
_entity.pdbx_description
1 polymer ?
#
loop_
_entity_poly.entity_id
_entity_poly.type
_entity_poly.pdbx_seq_one_letter_code
_entity_poly.pdbx_strand_id
1 'polypeptide(L)'
;MPHPEVDVPRLFPLKGLTRGWARPRWRGPAAAFTSMTALAATSLVTGPAVAVSQSMPCALKRTDAHHSEGLDTWNASYPRPVRRLDAVMVFLSFPDAAPRTTPTELTADHFPTTSQFFERASYGKFTLRPHSLREWIRMPRASTAYAIQRDWNSARRAAYLRDALAASDARVDFSRYDVVYFVADPDAPGVDSDATKVVNLEVPLRADGKDIRRIVTVFEQHPPDRLVLAHETGHVFDLPDLYHRPTDDRGDWDTYVGDWDLMGSQFGLAPDLFGWHKWKLGWLDPRQVACVQGAGAGGTR
;
A
#
# COMPACT_ATOMS: atom_id res chain seq x y z
N MET A 1 -23.70 30.94 8.07
CA MET A 1 -24.60 31.00 6.89
C MET A 1 -24.81 32.46 6.52
N PRO A 2 -24.96 32.82 5.23
CA PRO A 2 -25.20 31.94 4.08
C PRO A 2 -24.19 32.08 2.91
N HIS A 3 -24.16 31.02 2.10
CA HIS A 3 -23.58 30.94 0.76
C HIS A 3 -24.55 31.55 -0.28
N PRO A 4 -24.08 32.02 -1.44
CA PRO A 4 -24.96 32.24 -2.58
C PRO A 4 -25.11 30.94 -3.41
N GLU A 5 -26.31 30.36 -3.35
CA GLU A 5 -26.84 29.39 -4.32
C GLU A 5 -27.20 30.10 -5.63
N VAL A 6 -26.91 29.45 -6.77
CA VAL A 6 -27.40 29.85 -8.09
C VAL A 6 -28.49 28.85 -8.49
N ASP A 7 -29.71 29.36 -8.64
CA ASP A 7 -30.90 28.62 -9.07
C ASP A 7 -30.84 28.25 -10.57
N VAL A 8 -31.19 27.00 -10.89
CA VAL A 8 -31.44 26.55 -12.27
C VAL A 8 -32.92 26.14 -12.39
N PRO A 9 -33.72 26.77 -13.27
CA PRO A 9 -35.14 26.45 -13.39
C PRO A 9 -35.39 25.10 -14.09
N ARG A 10 -36.28 24.30 -13.50
CA ARG A 10 -36.92 23.13 -14.12
C ARG A 10 -38.05 23.58 -15.06
N LEU A 11 -38.06 23.04 -16.28
CA LEU A 11 -39.24 23.08 -17.17
C LEU A 11 -40.08 21.80 -17.01
N PHE A 12 -41.38 22.00 -16.79
CA PHE A 12 -42.44 21.01 -16.73
C PHE A 12 -43.51 21.32 -17.82
N PRO A 13 -44.47 20.44 -18.11
CA PRO A 13 -44.58 19.78 -19.41
C PRO A 13 -45.80 20.24 -20.25
N LEU A 14 -45.82 19.85 -21.52
CA LEU A 14 -47.00 20.01 -22.40
C LEU A 14 -47.77 18.68 -22.55
N LYS A 15 -49.02 18.66 -22.04
CA LYS A 15 -50.16 17.86 -22.55
C LYS A 15 -50.77 18.66 -23.72
N GLY A 16 -51.34 18.14 -24.81
CA GLY A 16 -51.68 16.80 -25.28
C GLY A 16 -52.46 16.91 -26.62
N LEU A 17 -53.03 15.78 -27.08
CA LEU A 17 -54.07 15.59 -28.12
C LEU A 17 -53.64 15.26 -29.58
N THR A 18 -53.53 13.93 -29.80
CA THR A 18 -54.30 13.10 -30.76
C THR A 18 -54.60 13.58 -32.18
N ARG A 19 -54.16 12.80 -33.19
CA ARG A 19 -54.99 12.44 -34.36
C ARG A 19 -54.41 11.30 -35.19
N GLY A 20 -55.29 10.35 -35.56
CA GLY A 20 -55.31 9.72 -36.88
C GLY A 20 -54.47 8.45 -37.10
N TRP A 21 -55.08 7.29 -36.86
CA TRP A 21 -54.57 5.98 -37.26
C TRP A 21 -54.96 5.68 -38.72
N ALA A 22 -53.97 5.45 -39.59
CA ALA A 22 -54.17 4.82 -40.90
C ALA A 22 -53.02 3.84 -41.15
N ARG A 23 -53.32 2.54 -41.13
CA ARG A 23 -52.37 1.45 -41.38
C ARG A 23 -52.17 1.23 -42.89
N PRO A 24 -50.96 1.24 -43.43
CA PRO A 24 -50.70 0.70 -44.76
C PRO A 24 -50.54 -0.83 -44.69
N ARG A 25 -51.22 -1.54 -45.58
CA ARG A 25 -51.14 -3.00 -45.78
C ARG A 25 -49.82 -3.32 -46.49
N TRP A 26 -48.93 -4.07 -45.84
CA TRP A 26 -47.70 -4.57 -46.46
C TRP A 26 -48.01 -5.81 -47.29
N ARG A 27 -47.82 -5.70 -48.61
CA ARG A 27 -47.82 -6.83 -49.54
C ARG A 27 -46.38 -7.32 -49.71
N GLY A 28 -46.14 -8.61 -49.44
CA GLY A 28 -45.14 -9.43 -50.13
C GLY A 28 -43.66 -9.34 -49.68
N PRO A 29 -42.98 -10.47 -49.37
CA PRO A 29 -41.60 -10.51 -48.96
C PRO A 29 -40.67 -10.72 -50.17
N ALA A 30 -40.20 -9.64 -50.81
CA ALA A 30 -39.23 -9.76 -51.90
C ALA A 30 -38.48 -8.45 -52.18
N ALA A 31 -37.75 -7.89 -51.22
CA ALA A 31 -36.80 -6.79 -51.47
C ALA A 31 -35.88 -6.46 -50.28
N ALA A 32 -35.27 -7.45 -49.61
CA ALA A 32 -34.31 -7.16 -48.54
C ALA A 32 -33.19 -8.21 -48.39
N PHE A 33 -32.72 -8.79 -49.49
CA PHE A 33 -31.65 -9.81 -49.46
C PHE A 33 -30.41 -9.50 -50.31
N THR A 34 -30.21 -8.25 -50.72
CA THR A 34 -29.08 -7.87 -51.61
C THR A 34 -28.39 -6.57 -51.22
N SER A 35 -28.33 -6.24 -49.92
CA SER A 35 -27.55 -5.08 -49.44
C SER A 35 -26.86 -5.31 -48.09
N MET A 36 -26.58 -6.56 -47.72
CA MET A 36 -25.87 -6.90 -46.47
C MET A 36 -24.77 -7.97 -46.64
N THR A 37 -24.08 -7.96 -47.79
CA THR A 37 -22.90 -8.81 -48.05
C THR A 37 -21.66 -8.04 -48.50
N ALA A 38 -21.69 -6.70 -48.50
CA ALA A 38 -20.57 -5.85 -48.91
C ALA A 38 -19.87 -5.09 -47.76
N LEU A 39 -20.23 -5.34 -46.49
CA LEU A 39 -19.68 -4.63 -45.31
C LEU A 39 -19.17 -5.55 -44.19
N ALA A 40 -19.04 -6.86 -44.45
CA ALA A 40 -18.55 -7.84 -43.47
C ALA A 40 -17.20 -8.50 -43.87
N ALA A 41 -16.50 -7.97 -44.88
CA ALA A 41 -15.26 -8.58 -45.39
C ALA A 41 -13.97 -7.77 -45.12
N THR A 42 -14.02 -6.66 -44.38
CA THR A 42 -12.83 -5.84 -44.08
C THR A 42 -12.57 -5.59 -42.58
N SER A 43 -13.27 -6.28 -41.68
CA SER A 43 -13.12 -6.04 -40.22
C SER A 43 -12.60 -7.23 -39.42
N LEU A 44 -12.15 -8.31 -40.06
CA LEU A 44 -11.52 -9.44 -39.37
C LEU A 44 -10.01 -9.48 -39.67
N VAL A 45 -9.28 -8.52 -39.10
CA VAL A 45 -7.88 -8.77 -38.73
C VAL A 45 -7.93 -9.46 -37.36
N THR A 46 -8.23 -10.76 -37.36
CA THR A 46 -7.94 -11.65 -36.24
C THR A 46 -6.46 -12.02 -36.30
N GLY A 47 -5.59 -11.02 -36.13
CA GLY A 47 -4.22 -11.24 -35.70
C GLY A 47 -4.21 -11.36 -34.17
N PRO A 48 -3.31 -12.14 -33.56
CA PRO A 48 -3.10 -11.98 -32.14
C PRO A 48 -2.71 -10.52 -31.93
N ALA A 49 -3.50 -9.78 -31.13
CA ALA A 49 -3.04 -8.54 -30.55
C ALA A 49 -1.86 -8.92 -29.66
N VAL A 50 -0.67 -8.96 -30.25
CA VAL A 50 0.56 -8.92 -29.49
C VAL A 50 0.48 -7.59 -28.79
N ALA A 51 0.07 -7.61 -27.53
CA ALA A 51 0.26 -6.48 -26.64
C ALA A 51 1.77 -6.23 -26.67
N VAL A 52 2.20 -5.31 -27.52
CA VAL A 52 3.54 -4.77 -27.49
C VAL A 52 3.64 -4.25 -26.06
N SER A 53 4.46 -4.92 -25.24
CA SER A 53 4.83 -4.37 -23.95
C SER A 53 5.32 -2.97 -24.26
N GLN A 54 4.56 -1.96 -23.86
CA GLN A 54 5.06 -0.60 -23.89
C GLN A 54 6.19 -0.61 -22.86
N SER A 55 7.39 -1.00 -23.28
CA SER A 55 8.60 -0.66 -22.59
C SER A 55 8.63 0.86 -22.61
N MET A 56 8.07 1.45 -21.56
CA MET A 56 8.00 2.89 -21.40
C MET A 56 9.45 3.37 -21.41
N PRO A 57 9.86 4.25 -22.34
CA PRO A 57 11.27 4.58 -22.53
C PRO A 57 11.99 5.08 -21.26
N CYS A 58 11.23 5.61 -20.30
CA CYS A 58 11.71 6.15 -19.03
C CYS A 58 11.52 5.22 -17.82
N ALA A 59 10.90 4.03 -17.98
CA ALA A 59 10.83 3.05 -16.90
C ALA A 59 12.24 2.54 -16.58
N LEU A 60 12.65 2.63 -15.32
CA LEU A 60 13.89 2.00 -14.88
C LEU A 60 13.72 0.49 -14.85
N LYS A 61 14.76 -0.22 -15.29
CA LYS A 61 14.85 -1.67 -15.11
C LYS A 61 15.15 -2.00 -13.66
N ARG A 62 14.57 -3.08 -13.16
CA ARG A 62 14.96 -3.63 -11.87
C ARG A 62 16.42 -4.06 -11.89
N THR A 63 17.04 -3.89 -10.73
CA THR A 63 18.42 -4.26 -10.44
C THR A 63 18.45 -5.12 -9.19
N ASP A 64 19.63 -5.66 -8.86
CA ASP A 64 19.85 -6.42 -7.62
C ASP A 64 19.96 -5.51 -6.37
N ALA A 65 19.78 -4.20 -6.52
CA ALA A 65 19.72 -3.29 -5.39
C ALA A 65 18.55 -3.66 -4.47
N HIS A 66 18.79 -3.67 -3.16
CA HIS A 66 17.72 -3.77 -2.17
C HIS A 66 16.77 -2.59 -2.36
N HIS A 67 15.46 -2.88 -2.40
CA HIS A 67 14.44 -1.90 -2.74
C HIS A 67 14.65 -1.17 -4.08
N SER A 68 15.13 -1.89 -5.10
CA SER A 68 15.31 -1.37 -6.47
C SER A 68 14.15 -0.51 -6.94
N GLU A 69 14.45 0.67 -7.48
CA GLU A 69 13.47 1.61 -8.05
C GLU A 69 13.02 1.26 -9.48
N GLY A 70 13.50 0.13 -10.01
CA GLY A 70 13.00 -0.39 -11.28
C GLY A 70 11.56 -0.92 -11.19
N LEU A 71 10.81 -0.76 -12.27
CA LEU A 71 9.38 -1.07 -12.34
C LEU A 71 8.98 -1.91 -13.57
N ASP A 72 9.95 -2.38 -14.35
CA ASP A 72 9.74 -3.27 -15.50
C ASP A 72 9.19 -4.66 -15.09
N THR A 73 9.45 -5.10 -13.86
CA THR A 73 8.91 -6.32 -13.26
C THR A 73 8.55 -6.10 -11.79
N TRP A 74 7.77 -7.00 -11.19
CA TRP A 74 7.48 -6.96 -9.74
C TRP A 74 8.38 -7.95 -8.99
N ASN A 75 8.87 -7.55 -7.81
CA ASN A 75 9.59 -8.47 -6.93
C ASN A 75 8.63 -9.44 -6.24
N ALA A 76 8.54 -10.67 -6.74
CA ALA A 76 7.66 -11.69 -6.18
C ALA A 76 7.99 -12.07 -4.72
N SER A 77 9.14 -11.65 -4.18
CA SER A 77 9.45 -11.79 -2.77
C SER A 77 8.59 -10.88 -1.88
N TYR A 78 7.98 -9.82 -2.42
CA TYR A 78 7.14 -8.85 -1.71
C TYR A 78 5.66 -9.01 -2.10
N PRO A 79 4.72 -8.89 -1.15
CA PRO A 79 3.30 -8.84 -1.48
C PRO A 79 2.99 -7.61 -2.32
N ARG A 80 2.19 -7.76 -3.39
CA ARG A 80 1.82 -6.65 -4.27
C ARG A 80 0.56 -5.93 -3.76
N PRO A 81 0.61 -4.63 -3.44
CA PRO A 81 -0.52 -3.91 -2.86
C PRO A 81 -1.49 -3.40 -3.93
N VAL A 82 -2.12 -4.30 -4.69
CA VAL A 82 -3.08 -3.97 -5.77
C VAL A 82 -4.47 -4.60 -5.55
N ARG A 83 -4.69 -5.06 -4.33
CA ARG A 83 -5.93 -5.68 -3.84
C ARG A 83 -6.03 -5.47 -2.34
N ARG A 84 -7.11 -5.93 -1.72
CA ARG A 84 -7.11 -6.06 -0.26
C ARG A 84 -6.01 -7.02 0.21
N LEU A 85 -5.17 -6.58 1.15
CA LEU A 85 -4.22 -7.40 1.88
C LEU A 85 -4.64 -7.45 3.37
N ASP A 86 -4.58 -8.63 3.96
CA ASP A 86 -4.93 -8.84 5.37
C ASP A 86 -3.65 -8.79 6.23
N ALA A 87 -3.67 -8.01 7.31
CA ALA A 87 -2.53 -7.82 8.20
C ALA A 87 -2.88 -8.20 9.64
N VAL A 88 -2.08 -9.05 10.28
CA VAL A 88 -2.28 -9.40 11.69
C VAL A 88 -1.46 -8.51 12.60
N MET A 89 -2.06 -8.07 13.72
CA MET A 89 -1.35 -7.41 14.81
C MET A 89 -1.31 -8.35 16.02
N VAL A 90 -0.12 -8.81 16.37
CA VAL A 90 0.14 -9.65 17.55
C VAL A 90 0.80 -8.79 18.62
N PHE A 91 0.16 -8.70 19.78
CA PHE A 91 0.61 -7.87 20.90
C PHE A 91 1.42 -8.71 21.88
N LEU A 92 2.64 -8.26 22.20
CA LEU A 92 3.65 -9.03 22.90
C LEU A 92 3.96 -8.39 24.26
N SER A 93 3.62 -9.08 25.35
CA SER A 93 3.97 -8.67 26.71
C SER A 93 5.18 -9.44 27.22
N PHE A 94 5.85 -8.92 28.23
CA PHE A 94 7.09 -9.53 28.75
C PHE A 94 6.97 -9.90 30.22
N PRO A 95 7.74 -10.89 30.72
CA PRO A 95 7.66 -11.29 32.12
C PRO A 95 8.05 -10.23 33.16
N ASP A 96 8.87 -9.25 32.77
CA ASP A 96 9.40 -8.15 33.57
C ASP A 96 8.52 -6.88 33.52
N ALA A 97 7.41 -6.91 32.79
CA ALA A 97 6.48 -5.79 32.66
C ALA A 97 5.02 -6.24 32.70
N ALA A 98 4.15 -5.40 33.24
CA ALA A 98 2.71 -5.58 33.17
C ALA A 98 2.16 -4.49 32.24
N PRO A 99 1.57 -4.84 31.08
CA PRO A 99 1.07 -3.84 30.15
C PRO A 99 0.00 -2.96 30.81
N ARG A 100 0.14 -1.64 30.65
CA ARG A 100 -0.85 -0.66 31.12
C ARG A 100 -1.85 -0.27 30.03
N THR A 101 -1.42 -0.38 28.78
CA THR A 101 -2.24 -0.14 27.58
C THR A 101 -2.84 -1.44 27.06
N THR A 102 -4.03 -1.37 26.47
CA THR A 102 -4.70 -2.51 25.87
C THR A 102 -4.34 -2.68 24.39
N PRO A 103 -4.41 -3.90 23.82
CA PRO A 103 -4.30 -4.13 22.39
C PRO A 103 -5.26 -3.28 21.53
N THR A 104 -6.45 -2.98 22.07
CA THR A 104 -7.44 -2.13 21.38
C THR A 104 -6.97 -0.69 21.28
N GLU A 105 -6.40 -0.13 22.35
CA GLU A 105 -5.84 1.23 22.35
C GLU A 105 -4.64 1.32 21.39
N LEU A 106 -3.71 0.37 21.44
CA LEU A 106 -2.57 0.32 20.51
C LEU A 106 -3.01 0.11 19.05
N THR A 107 -4.10 -0.62 18.81
CA THR A 107 -4.69 -0.71 17.46
C THR A 107 -5.22 0.64 17.00
N ALA A 108 -5.89 1.38 17.89
CA ALA A 108 -6.53 2.66 17.60
C ALA A 108 -5.51 3.78 17.30
N ASP A 109 -4.30 3.67 17.82
CA ASP A 109 -3.19 4.58 17.47
C ASP A 109 -2.86 4.57 15.98
N HIS A 110 -2.94 3.40 15.36
CA HIS A 110 -2.49 3.20 13.98
C HIS A 110 -3.64 3.08 12.98
N PHE A 111 -4.81 2.58 13.41
CA PHE A 111 -5.96 2.31 12.57
C PHE A 111 -7.19 3.09 13.06
N PRO A 112 -7.95 3.74 12.15
CA PRO A 112 -7.96 3.52 10.69
C PRO A 112 -6.96 4.36 9.89
N THR A 113 -6.15 5.22 10.53
CA THR A 113 -5.25 6.17 9.86
C THR A 113 -4.39 5.51 8.78
N THR A 114 -3.74 4.38 9.09
CA THR A 114 -2.89 3.64 8.14
C THR A 114 -3.68 3.07 6.96
N SER A 115 -4.84 2.45 7.20
CA SER A 115 -5.70 1.93 6.13
C SER A 115 -6.18 3.05 5.20
N GLN A 116 -6.60 4.18 5.77
CA GLN A 116 -7.09 5.32 5.01
C GLN A 116 -5.98 6.01 4.22
N PHE A 117 -4.75 6.06 4.74
CA PHE A 117 -3.60 6.55 4.00
C PHE A 117 -3.44 5.76 2.70
N PHE A 118 -3.35 4.43 2.80
CA PHE A 118 -3.15 3.55 1.64
C PHE A 118 -4.33 3.58 0.67
N GLU A 119 -5.56 3.61 1.16
CA GLU A 119 -6.76 3.72 0.32
C GLU A 119 -6.75 5.02 -0.50
N ARG A 120 -6.41 6.16 0.12
CA ARG A 120 -6.31 7.45 -0.59
C ARG A 120 -5.13 7.48 -1.56
N ALA A 121 -3.93 7.11 -1.10
CA ALA A 121 -2.71 7.16 -1.91
C ALA A 121 -2.79 6.27 -3.15
N SER A 122 -3.53 5.16 -3.06
CA SER A 122 -3.74 4.21 -4.15
C SER A 122 -4.96 4.49 -5.04
N TYR A 123 -5.69 5.59 -4.81
CA TYR A 123 -6.94 5.90 -5.50
C TYR A 123 -7.99 4.76 -5.38
N GLY A 124 -8.04 4.11 -4.21
CA GLY A 124 -8.94 2.99 -3.92
C GLY A 124 -8.51 1.65 -4.52
N LYS A 125 -7.34 1.55 -5.17
CA LYS A 125 -6.83 0.27 -5.72
C LYS A 125 -6.27 -0.67 -4.65
N PHE A 126 -5.93 -0.16 -3.47
CA PHE A 126 -5.33 -0.91 -2.38
C PHE A 126 -6.08 -0.68 -1.06
N THR A 127 -6.24 -1.74 -0.27
CA THR A 127 -6.75 -1.65 1.10
C THR A 127 -5.95 -2.57 2.01
N LEU A 128 -5.39 -2.02 3.07
CA LEU A 128 -4.79 -2.79 4.15
C LEU A 128 -5.82 -3.03 5.25
N ARG A 129 -6.14 -4.29 5.54
CA ARG A 129 -7.14 -4.65 6.56
C ARG A 129 -6.47 -5.20 7.81
N PRO A 130 -6.54 -4.52 8.96
CA PRO A 130 -5.99 -5.02 10.21
C PRO A 130 -6.88 -6.13 10.82
N HIS A 131 -6.24 -7.13 11.38
CA HIS A 131 -6.80 -8.15 12.26
C HIS A 131 -6.00 -8.12 13.57
N SER A 132 -6.44 -7.29 14.50
CA SER A 132 -5.78 -7.16 15.80
C SER A 132 -6.23 -8.25 16.77
N LEU A 133 -5.25 -8.88 17.41
CA LEU A 133 -5.51 -9.73 18.57
C LEU A 133 -6.02 -8.86 19.72
N ARG A 134 -6.91 -9.43 20.54
CA ARG A 134 -7.48 -8.73 21.70
C ARG A 134 -6.71 -8.96 22.99
N GLU A 135 -5.76 -9.89 22.96
CA GLU A 135 -5.00 -10.34 24.12
C GLU A 135 -3.51 -10.15 23.91
N TRP A 136 -2.81 -9.99 25.02
CA TRP A 136 -1.35 -10.01 25.07
C TRP A 136 -0.84 -11.45 25.01
N ILE A 137 0.08 -11.72 24.10
CA ILE A 137 0.86 -12.95 24.03
C ILE A 137 2.13 -12.74 24.86
N ARG A 138 2.27 -13.51 25.94
CA ARG A 138 3.42 -13.39 26.84
C ARG A 138 4.66 -14.02 26.20
N MET A 139 5.71 -13.22 26.03
CA MET A 139 7.02 -13.64 25.58
C MET A 139 7.72 -14.53 26.64
N PRO A 140 8.59 -15.47 26.22
CA PRO A 140 9.24 -16.40 27.13
C PRO A 140 10.35 -15.77 28.00
N ARG A 141 10.83 -14.58 27.65
CA ARG A 141 11.95 -13.90 28.32
C ARG A 141 11.61 -12.44 28.58
N ALA A 142 12.25 -11.88 29.60
CA ALA A 142 12.21 -10.46 29.93
C ALA A 142 12.54 -9.58 28.71
N SER A 143 11.91 -8.42 28.59
CA SER A 143 12.13 -7.44 27.52
C SER A 143 13.61 -7.08 27.37
N THR A 144 14.28 -6.84 28.50
CA THR A 144 15.71 -6.51 28.60
C THR A 144 16.64 -7.58 28.02
N ALA A 145 16.21 -8.85 27.95
CA ALA A 145 17.03 -9.94 27.40
C ALA A 145 17.19 -9.84 25.86
N TYR A 146 16.28 -9.13 25.19
CA TYR A 146 16.29 -8.94 23.74
C TYR A 146 17.11 -7.72 23.30
N ALA A 147 17.43 -6.79 24.22
CA ALA A 147 18.21 -5.57 23.92
C ALA A 147 17.71 -4.84 22.66
N ILE A 148 16.39 -4.56 22.62
CA ILE A 148 15.74 -3.86 21.50
C ILE A 148 16.26 -2.42 21.50
N GLN A 149 16.83 -2.00 20.37
CA GLN A 149 17.41 -0.68 20.17
C GLN A 149 17.52 -0.33 18.68
N ARG A 150 17.69 0.94 18.32
CA ARG A 150 17.81 1.40 16.91
C ARG A 150 18.78 0.57 16.07
N ASP A 151 20.04 0.44 16.52
CA ASP A 151 21.07 -0.41 15.88
C ASP A 151 21.08 -1.82 16.49
N TRP A 152 19.94 -2.50 16.36
CA TRP A 152 19.69 -3.79 17.01
C TRP A 152 20.62 -4.90 16.50
N ASN A 153 21.32 -5.57 17.42
CA ASN A 153 22.12 -6.74 17.11
C ASN A 153 21.29 -7.83 16.39
N SER A 154 21.80 -8.32 15.26
CA SER A 154 21.10 -9.27 14.39
C SER A 154 20.72 -10.59 15.08
N ALA A 155 21.59 -11.13 15.93
CA ALA A 155 21.32 -12.37 16.66
C ALA A 155 20.25 -12.18 17.75
N ARG A 156 20.25 -11.04 18.45
CA ARG A 156 19.24 -10.68 19.44
C ARG A 156 17.87 -10.44 18.79
N ARG A 157 17.84 -9.71 17.66
CA ARG A 157 16.66 -9.55 16.81
C ARG A 157 16.10 -10.89 16.35
N ALA A 158 16.96 -11.77 15.85
CA ALA A 158 16.52 -13.09 15.40
C ALA A 158 15.95 -13.94 16.55
N ALA A 159 16.51 -13.83 17.76
CA ALA A 159 15.97 -14.49 18.95
C ALA A 159 14.57 -13.94 19.30
N TYR A 160 14.39 -12.62 19.32
CA TYR A 160 13.08 -11.99 19.54
C TYR A 160 12.03 -12.46 18.55
N LEU A 161 12.34 -12.44 17.24
CA LEU A 161 11.38 -12.81 16.21
C LEU A 161 11.00 -14.30 16.27
N ARG A 162 11.95 -15.17 16.58
CA ARG A 162 11.67 -16.61 16.78
C ARG A 162 10.79 -16.84 18.00
N ASP A 163 11.11 -16.20 19.13
CA ASP A 163 10.36 -16.36 20.37
C ASP A 163 8.94 -15.79 20.22
N ALA A 164 8.78 -14.66 19.54
CA ALA A 164 7.48 -14.05 19.25
C ALA A 164 6.62 -14.94 18.34
N LEU A 165 7.22 -15.49 17.28
CA LEU A 165 6.52 -16.41 16.40
C LEU A 165 6.09 -17.68 17.15
N ALA A 166 7.02 -18.32 17.86
CA ALA A 166 6.73 -19.53 18.62
C ALA A 166 5.66 -19.33 19.71
N ALA A 167 5.63 -18.17 20.37
CA ALA A 167 4.64 -17.85 21.38
C ALA A 167 3.24 -17.61 20.80
N SER A 168 3.14 -17.21 19.53
CA SER A 168 1.88 -16.83 18.88
C SER A 168 1.31 -17.87 17.91
N ASP A 169 2.13 -18.79 17.39
CA ASP A 169 1.78 -19.82 16.39
C ASP A 169 0.53 -20.62 16.75
N ALA A 170 0.41 -21.06 18.01
CA ALA A 170 -0.76 -21.82 18.46
C ALA A 170 -2.09 -21.02 18.47
N ARG A 171 -2.03 -19.68 18.37
CA ARG A 171 -3.20 -18.79 18.42
C ARG A 171 -3.46 -18.06 17.11
N VAL A 172 -2.46 -18.00 16.22
CA VAL A 172 -2.51 -17.22 14.99
C VAL A 172 -2.10 -18.12 13.83
N ASP A 173 -3.04 -18.37 12.93
CA ASP A 173 -2.75 -18.99 11.64
C ASP A 173 -2.17 -17.93 10.69
N PHE A 174 -0.84 -17.84 10.66
CA PHE A 174 -0.06 -16.92 9.84
C PHE A 174 -0.24 -17.14 8.34
N SER A 175 -0.73 -18.30 7.92
CA SER A 175 -0.99 -18.56 6.49
C SER A 175 -2.00 -17.57 5.90
N ARG A 176 -2.91 -17.07 6.74
CA ARG A 176 -4.04 -16.19 6.39
C ARG A 176 -3.68 -14.72 6.16
N TYR A 177 -2.47 -14.29 6.51
CA TYR A 177 -2.10 -12.88 6.53
C TYR A 177 -0.98 -12.55 5.55
N ASP A 178 -1.13 -11.48 4.79
CA ASP A 178 -0.13 -10.97 3.85
C ASP A 178 0.96 -10.15 4.59
N VAL A 179 0.62 -9.56 5.74
CA VAL A 179 1.50 -8.71 6.56
C VAL A 179 1.41 -9.12 8.04
N VAL A 180 2.54 -9.10 8.74
CA VAL A 180 2.63 -9.44 10.17
C VAL A 180 3.25 -8.28 10.94
N TYR A 181 2.50 -7.77 11.92
CA TYR A 181 2.96 -6.80 12.91
C TYR A 181 3.16 -7.48 14.25
N PHE A 182 4.37 -7.38 14.79
CA PHE A 182 4.68 -7.72 16.17
C PHE A 182 4.78 -6.42 16.97
N VAL A 183 3.77 -6.16 17.81
CA VAL A 183 3.64 -4.96 18.62
C VAL A 183 4.09 -5.27 20.04
N ALA A 184 5.18 -4.68 20.49
CA ALA A 184 5.65 -4.87 21.86
C ALA A 184 4.86 -3.98 22.83
N ASP A 185 4.81 -4.40 24.09
CA ASP A 185 4.40 -3.53 25.19
C ASP A 185 5.30 -2.28 25.26
N PRO A 186 4.77 -1.07 25.00
CA PRO A 186 5.56 0.17 24.96
C PRO A 186 6.12 0.55 26.33
N ASP A 187 5.55 0.00 27.41
CA ASP A 187 5.97 0.29 28.78
C ASP A 187 7.04 -0.68 29.31
N ALA A 188 7.42 -1.69 28.51
CA ALA A 188 8.40 -2.68 28.95
C ALA A 188 9.81 -2.08 28.96
N PRO A 189 10.60 -2.27 30.04
CA PRO A 189 11.85 -1.53 30.26
C PRO A 189 12.97 -1.84 29.25
N GLY A 190 12.85 -2.91 28.47
CA GLY A 190 13.80 -3.28 27.42
C GLY A 190 13.34 -2.97 25.99
N VAL A 191 12.29 -2.16 25.81
CA VAL A 191 11.77 -1.72 24.51
C VAL A 191 12.20 -0.28 24.26
N ASP A 192 12.94 -0.05 23.17
CA ASP A 192 13.32 1.26 22.66
C ASP A 192 12.37 1.65 21.53
N SER A 193 11.68 2.79 21.66
CA SER A 193 10.69 3.25 20.69
C SER A 193 11.30 3.59 19.33
N ASP A 194 12.57 4.01 19.31
CA ASP A 194 13.26 4.37 18.07
C ASP A 194 13.69 3.14 17.25
N ALA A 195 13.38 1.93 17.75
CA ALA A 195 13.75 0.67 17.11
C ALA A 195 12.69 0.12 16.15
N THR A 196 11.51 0.74 16.04
CA THR A 196 10.44 0.33 15.10
C THR A 196 11.00 0.25 13.69
N LYS A 197 10.73 -0.87 13.01
CA LYS A 197 11.19 -1.10 11.63
C LYS A 197 10.59 -2.35 10.98
N VAL A 198 10.64 -2.41 9.66
CA VAL A 198 10.53 -3.67 8.92
C VAL A 198 11.82 -4.47 8.98
N VAL A 199 11.69 -5.73 9.38
CA VAL A 199 12.78 -6.70 9.37
C VAL A 199 12.67 -7.59 8.14
N ASN A 200 13.61 -7.42 7.20
CA ASN A 200 13.84 -8.34 6.10
C ASN A 200 14.66 -9.55 6.60
N LEU A 201 14.12 -10.76 6.42
CA LEU A 201 14.77 -11.99 6.88
C LEU A 201 15.54 -12.64 5.72
N GLU A 202 16.83 -12.91 5.93
CA GLU A 202 17.65 -13.69 5.01
C GLU A 202 17.15 -15.14 4.91
N VAL A 203 16.90 -15.76 6.07
CA VAL A 203 16.21 -17.04 6.17
C VAL A 203 14.80 -16.77 6.66
N PRO A 204 13.76 -17.09 5.87
CA PRO A 204 12.38 -16.88 6.28
C PRO A 204 12.07 -17.65 7.57
N LEU A 205 11.27 -17.04 8.44
CA LEU A 205 10.64 -17.81 9.50
C LEU A 205 9.50 -18.63 8.89
N ARG A 206 9.20 -19.78 9.48
CA ARG A 206 8.17 -20.69 8.95
C ARG A 206 7.15 -21.01 10.03
N ALA A 207 5.89 -20.73 9.73
CA ALA A 207 4.71 -21.00 10.55
C ALA A 207 3.57 -21.39 9.62
N ASP A 208 2.70 -22.31 10.05
CA ASP A 208 1.52 -22.74 9.30
C ASP A 208 1.78 -23.13 7.83
N GLY A 209 2.94 -23.74 7.57
CA GLY A 209 3.35 -24.14 6.22
C GLY A 209 3.72 -22.98 5.28
N LYS A 210 3.77 -21.74 5.78
CA LYS A 210 4.10 -20.52 5.03
C LYS A 210 5.45 -19.94 5.46
N ASP A 211 6.18 -19.43 4.47
CA ASP A 211 7.38 -18.63 4.71
C ASP A 211 6.99 -17.18 5.01
N ILE A 212 7.34 -16.71 6.20
CA ILE A 212 7.25 -15.33 6.62
C ILE A 212 8.63 -14.69 6.36
N ARG A 213 8.71 -13.92 5.28
CA ARG A 213 9.98 -13.28 4.84
C ARG A 213 10.22 -11.93 5.50
N ARG A 214 9.16 -11.29 5.99
CA ARG A 214 9.19 -9.94 6.56
C ARG A 214 8.21 -9.83 7.71
N ILE A 215 8.64 -9.13 8.73
CA ILE A 215 7.83 -8.78 9.90
C ILE A 215 8.09 -7.31 10.18
N VAL A 216 7.03 -6.56 10.47
CA VAL A 216 7.17 -5.21 11.00
C VAL A 216 7.16 -5.32 12.51
N THR A 217 8.23 -4.87 13.16
CA THR A 217 8.29 -4.77 14.62
C THR A 217 7.90 -3.36 15.03
N VAL A 218 6.86 -3.24 15.84
CA VAL A 218 6.31 -1.98 16.34
C VAL A 218 6.71 -1.84 17.80
N PHE A 219 7.61 -0.91 18.06
CA PHE A 219 8.14 -0.60 19.39
C PHE A 219 7.74 0.81 19.85
N GLU A 220 6.96 1.51 19.04
CA GLU A 220 6.52 2.88 19.25
C GLU A 220 5.96 3.15 20.65
N GLN A 221 6.18 4.38 21.10
CA GLN A 221 5.47 4.94 22.24
C GLN A 221 3.95 5.01 21.98
N HIS A 222 3.19 5.16 23.05
CA HIS A 222 1.75 5.36 23.01
C HIS A 222 1.42 6.80 23.48
N PRO A 223 0.97 7.73 22.59
CA PRO A 223 0.71 7.54 21.16
C PRO A 223 1.98 7.67 20.28
N PRO A 224 1.99 6.99 19.11
CA PRO A 224 3.12 6.96 18.18
C PRO A 224 3.13 8.17 17.25
N ASP A 225 4.18 8.28 16.44
CA ASP A 225 4.13 9.14 15.26
C ASP A 225 3.03 8.68 14.30
N ARG A 226 2.23 9.65 13.83
CA ARG A 226 0.95 9.40 13.14
C ARG A 226 1.06 8.44 11.94
N LEU A 227 2.15 8.50 11.19
CA LEU A 227 2.33 7.76 9.94
C LEU A 227 3.47 6.74 9.97
N VAL A 228 4.07 6.47 11.13
CA VAL A 228 5.17 5.50 11.25
C VAL A 228 4.78 4.12 10.74
N LEU A 229 3.60 3.61 11.11
CA LEU A 229 3.17 2.29 10.63
C LEU A 229 2.92 2.28 9.11
N ALA A 230 2.48 3.39 8.53
CA ALA A 230 2.31 3.52 7.09
C ALA A 230 3.67 3.51 6.37
N HIS A 231 4.66 4.25 6.91
CA HIS A 231 6.04 4.29 6.41
C HIS A 231 6.65 2.88 6.42
N GLU A 232 6.62 2.21 7.58
CA GLU A 232 7.13 0.86 7.70
C GLU A 232 6.41 -0.12 6.78
N THR A 233 5.08 -0.02 6.68
CA THR A 233 4.34 -0.87 5.75
C THR A 233 4.72 -0.62 4.28
N GLY A 234 5.19 0.58 3.93
CA GLY A 234 5.79 0.88 2.63
C GLY A 234 6.97 -0.03 2.28
N HIS A 235 7.86 -0.32 3.23
CA HIS A 235 8.96 -1.28 3.02
C HIS A 235 8.48 -2.71 2.78
N VAL A 236 7.33 -3.10 3.34
CA VAL A 236 6.69 -4.41 3.04
C VAL A 236 6.29 -4.50 1.57
N PHE A 237 6.15 -3.38 0.87
CA PHE A 237 5.82 -3.29 -0.56
C PHE A 237 7.00 -2.86 -1.44
N ASP A 238 8.22 -3.14 -0.99
CA ASP A 238 9.46 -2.92 -1.74
C ASP A 238 9.82 -1.43 -1.97
N LEU A 239 9.37 -0.51 -1.10
CA LEU A 239 9.80 0.90 -1.13
C LEU A 239 11.06 1.11 -0.27
N PRO A 240 12.05 1.90 -0.74
CA PRO A 240 13.20 2.31 0.08
C PRO A 240 12.88 3.54 0.93
N ASP A 241 13.74 3.79 1.91
CA ASP A 241 13.87 5.12 2.52
C ASP A 241 14.39 6.13 1.50
N LEU A 242 13.82 7.33 1.51
CA LEU A 242 14.21 8.45 0.65
C LEU A 242 14.86 9.61 1.43
N TYR A 243 14.92 9.54 2.77
CA TYR A 243 15.65 10.51 3.57
C TYR A 243 17.16 10.36 3.37
N HIS A 244 17.87 11.46 3.54
CA HIS A 244 19.32 11.47 3.56
C HIS A 244 19.79 11.24 5.00
N ARG A 245 20.29 10.04 5.33
CA ARG A 245 20.94 9.85 6.64
C ARG A 245 22.30 10.56 6.62
N PRO A 246 22.46 11.69 7.34
CA PRO A 246 23.70 12.43 7.27
C PRO A 246 24.81 11.69 8.01
N THR A 247 26.05 11.96 7.60
CA THR A 247 27.23 11.37 8.23
C THR A 247 27.61 12.02 9.56
N ASP A 248 26.99 13.15 9.89
CA ASP A 248 27.18 13.91 11.13
C ASP A 248 25.83 14.32 11.76
N ASP A 249 25.81 14.57 13.07
CA ASP A 249 24.59 14.94 13.84
C ASP A 249 23.99 16.31 13.48
N ARG A 250 24.46 16.94 12.39
CA ARG A 250 24.03 18.27 11.93
C ARG A 250 23.40 18.27 10.55
N GLY A 251 23.22 17.11 9.94
CA GLY A 251 22.79 17.08 8.56
C GLY A 251 21.29 17.20 8.35
N ASP A 252 20.97 17.67 7.15
CA ASP A 252 19.64 17.79 6.59
C ASP A 252 19.14 16.40 6.17
N TRP A 253 18.17 15.87 6.91
CA TRP A 253 17.56 14.56 6.63
C TRP A 253 16.63 14.60 5.42
N ASP A 254 16.16 15.80 5.07
CA ASP A 254 15.04 16.05 4.19
C ASP A 254 15.48 16.58 2.81
N THR A 255 16.80 16.62 2.55
CA THR A 255 17.42 17.33 1.42
C THR A 255 16.81 17.02 0.05
N TYR A 256 16.44 15.76 -0.21
CA TYR A 256 16.07 15.33 -1.56
C TYR A 256 14.57 15.34 -1.83
N VAL A 257 13.78 14.90 -0.85
CA VAL A 257 12.34 14.68 -1.03
C VAL A 257 11.49 15.50 -0.07
N GLY A 258 12.06 15.94 1.05
CA GLY A 258 11.36 16.67 2.09
C GLY A 258 10.15 15.94 2.67
N ASP A 259 9.25 16.75 3.23
CA ASP A 259 7.95 16.32 3.79
C ASP A 259 6.93 15.86 2.73
N TRP A 260 7.33 15.75 1.47
CA TRP A 260 6.41 15.45 0.36
C TRP A 260 6.18 13.96 0.15
N ASP A 261 7.20 13.13 0.40
CA ASP A 261 7.10 11.68 0.28
C ASP A 261 7.12 11.02 1.67
N LEU A 262 6.16 10.12 1.93
CA LEU A 262 6.08 9.35 3.18
C LEU A 262 7.37 8.57 3.46
N MET A 263 8.04 8.08 2.42
CA MET A 263 9.30 7.35 2.55
C MET A 263 10.49 8.28 2.83
N GLY A 264 10.32 9.59 2.68
CA GLY A 264 11.26 10.61 3.13
C GLY A 264 11.00 11.03 4.57
N SER A 265 9.77 11.45 4.85
CA SER A 265 9.40 11.97 6.18
C SER A 265 8.00 11.50 6.56
N GLN A 266 7.93 10.67 7.60
CA GLN A 266 6.67 10.30 8.26
C GLN A 266 6.05 11.45 9.07
N PHE A 267 6.82 12.53 9.28
CA PHE A 267 6.47 13.70 10.08
C PHE A 267 5.82 14.81 9.26
N GLY A 268 5.86 14.72 7.93
CA GLY A 268 5.30 15.74 7.06
C GLY A 268 3.85 16.08 7.43
N LEU A 269 3.46 17.33 7.19
CA LEU A 269 2.10 17.79 7.46
C LEU A 269 1.04 17.01 6.64
N ALA A 270 1.39 16.63 5.40
CA ALA A 270 0.55 15.84 4.51
C ALA A 270 1.39 15.01 3.51
N PRO A 271 2.27 14.11 3.97
CA PRO A 271 3.07 13.29 3.07
C PRO A 271 2.16 12.33 2.31
N ASP A 272 2.43 12.15 1.03
CA ASP A 272 1.84 11.14 0.16
C ASP A 272 3.00 10.29 -0.41
N LEU A 273 2.75 9.37 -1.33
CA LEU A 273 3.82 8.78 -2.14
C LEU A 273 3.99 9.56 -3.44
N PHE A 274 5.23 9.76 -3.87
CA PHE A 274 5.53 10.30 -5.18
C PHE A 274 4.93 9.45 -6.30
N GLY A 275 4.66 10.11 -7.43
CA GLY A 275 4.12 9.46 -8.62
C GLY A 275 4.95 8.25 -9.06
N TRP A 276 6.27 8.28 -8.86
CA TRP A 276 7.16 7.15 -9.13
C TRP A 276 6.81 5.92 -8.29
N HIS A 277 6.72 6.06 -6.97
CA HIS A 277 6.32 4.96 -6.07
C HIS A 277 4.89 4.50 -6.34
N LYS A 278 3.95 5.43 -6.59
CA LYS A 278 2.58 5.04 -7.00
C LYS A 278 2.55 4.24 -8.30
N TRP A 279 3.43 4.54 -9.26
CA TRP A 279 3.58 3.76 -10.49
C TRP A 279 4.20 2.39 -10.23
N LYS A 280 5.29 2.33 -9.46
CA LYS A 280 5.97 1.08 -9.05
C LYS A 280 5.02 0.12 -8.33
N LEU A 281 4.16 0.63 -7.45
CA LEU A 281 3.16 -0.16 -6.73
C LEU A 281 1.97 -0.61 -7.61
N GLY A 282 1.85 -0.09 -8.83
CA GLY A 282 0.76 -0.38 -9.77
C GLY A 282 -0.50 0.45 -9.55
N TRP A 283 -0.41 1.56 -8.82
CA TRP A 283 -1.54 2.45 -8.57
C TRP A 283 -1.75 3.45 -9.71
N LEU A 284 -0.68 3.80 -10.44
CA LEU A 284 -0.77 4.47 -11.74
C LEU A 284 -0.61 3.47 -12.89
N ASP A 285 -1.53 3.49 -13.85
CA ASP A 285 -1.46 2.68 -15.06
C ASP A 285 -0.39 3.24 -16.01
N PRO A 286 0.23 2.43 -16.90
CA PRO A 286 1.21 2.92 -17.88
C PRO A 286 0.70 4.10 -18.73
N ARG A 287 -0.59 4.10 -19.10
CA ARG A 287 -1.23 5.20 -19.84
C ARG A 287 -1.33 6.52 -19.09
N GLN A 288 -1.17 6.52 -17.77
CA GLN A 288 -1.19 7.71 -16.91
C GLN A 288 0.21 8.32 -16.76
N VAL A 289 1.23 7.72 -17.37
CA VAL A 289 2.61 8.16 -17.30
C VAL A 289 3.09 8.50 -18.71
N ALA A 290 3.70 9.67 -18.87
CA ALA A 290 4.28 10.12 -20.13
C ALA A 290 5.79 10.32 -19.97
N CYS A 291 6.58 9.60 -20.76
CA CYS A 291 8.02 9.83 -20.83
C CYS A 291 8.28 11.05 -21.71
N VAL A 292 8.66 12.17 -21.10
CA VAL A 292 9.00 13.39 -21.84
C VAL A 292 10.40 13.23 -22.43
N GLN A 293 10.49 13.23 -23.76
CA GLN A 293 11.77 13.25 -24.49
C GLN A 293 12.04 14.67 -24.99
N GLY A 294 13.21 15.22 -24.64
CA GLY A 294 13.64 16.58 -25.00
C GLY A 294 13.87 17.47 -23.78
N ALA A 295 14.77 18.44 -23.91
CA ALA A 295 14.90 19.50 -22.91
C ALA A 295 13.58 20.28 -22.87
N GLY A 296 12.99 20.47 -21.68
CA GLY A 296 11.82 21.32 -21.54
C GLY A 296 12.10 22.67 -22.19
N ALA A 297 11.28 23.06 -23.17
CA ALA A 297 11.41 24.37 -23.80
C ALA A 297 11.40 25.40 -22.67
N GLY A 298 12.51 26.14 -22.53
CA GLY A 298 12.81 26.93 -21.36
C GLY A 298 11.60 27.76 -20.92
N GLY A 299 11.07 27.43 -19.74
CA GLY A 299 10.19 28.35 -19.04
C GLY A 299 10.99 29.62 -18.80
N THR A 300 10.63 30.69 -19.51
CA THR A 300 11.10 32.03 -19.20
C THR A 300 10.81 32.30 -17.73
N ARG A 301 11.88 32.42 -16.94
CA ARG A 301 11.83 32.99 -15.60
C ARG A 301 11.28 34.41 -15.65
#